data_AF-A0A016SGN0-F1
#
_entry.id   AF-A0A016SGN0-F1
#
_cell.length_a   1.000
_cell.length_b   1.000
_cell.length_c   1.000
_cell.angle_alpha   90.00
_cell.angle_beta   90.00
_cell.angle_gamma   90.00
#
_symmetry.space_group_name_H-M   'P 1'
#
loop_
_entity.id
_entity.type
_entity.pdbx_description
1 polymer ?
#
loop_
_entity_poly.entity_id
_entity_poly.type
_entity_poly.pdbx_seq_one_letter_code
_entity_poly.pdbx_strand_id
1 'polypeptide(L)'
;MDAVQFRKLNKVGSNSRPNGYVTLLGKTTEPVVRTLMKLKTIEPDLDYTKFCSNYLDDKTYIPVNYRSAGYKTFHAEDYIATLLYYPNCRGLKYNILDHYYRDEALKQSLGQFAAEELASLLYTQNVTSECEEIKLQKVEAKQYLSRKINNLCSNTNFFEVTFEVAAPAKGKFQIPIRKEQGHLDLGGALFKRMDRYGENGDCMRNHLLQPYCTCNNDSTFR
;
A
#
# COMPACT_ATOMS: atom_id res chain seq x y z
N MET A 1 -22.36 27.98 -1.23
CA MET A 1 -21.38 27.15 -1.96
C MET A 1 -21.28 27.72 -3.35
N ASP A 2 -20.24 28.50 -3.62
CA ASP A 2 -20.05 29.20 -4.90
C ASP A 2 -19.27 28.32 -5.87
N ALA A 3 -19.89 27.23 -6.32
CA ALA A 3 -19.29 26.33 -7.29
C ALA A 3 -19.64 26.79 -8.73
N VAL A 4 -18.66 26.69 -9.63
CA VAL A 4 -18.86 26.94 -11.05
C VAL A 4 -19.15 25.63 -11.77
N GLN A 5 -20.32 25.51 -12.38
CA GLN A 5 -20.68 24.36 -13.19
C GLN A 5 -20.31 24.58 -14.66
N PHE A 6 -19.46 23.72 -15.19
CA PHE A 6 -19.19 23.65 -16.63
C PHE A 6 -20.31 22.86 -17.32
N ARG A 7 -21.21 23.55 -18.03
CA ARG A 7 -22.30 22.90 -18.79
C ARG A 7 -21.79 22.01 -19.93
N LYS A 8 -20.56 22.24 -20.38
CA LYS A 8 -19.89 21.50 -21.45
C LYS A 8 -18.45 21.26 -21.03
N LEU A 9 -18.14 20.04 -20.62
CA LEU A 9 -16.79 19.56 -20.35
C LEU A 9 -16.54 18.35 -21.24
N ASN A 10 -15.54 18.45 -22.12
CA ASN A 10 -15.24 17.40 -23.07
C ASN A 10 -14.26 16.39 -22.46
N LYS A 11 -14.44 15.13 -22.82
CA LYS A 11 -13.48 14.05 -22.55
C LYS A 11 -12.71 13.73 -23.83
N VAL A 12 -11.47 13.26 -23.70
CA VAL A 12 -10.60 12.88 -24.82
C VAL A 12 -10.97 11.50 -25.36
N GLY A 13 -11.12 10.51 -24.48
CA GLY A 13 -11.42 9.13 -24.86
C GLY A 13 -12.69 8.58 -24.21
N SER A 14 -13.16 7.44 -24.69
CA SER A 14 -14.37 6.81 -24.15
C SER A 14 -14.14 6.24 -22.74
N ASN A 15 -12.95 5.66 -22.51
CA ASN A 15 -12.55 4.99 -21.27
C ASN A 15 -11.85 5.93 -20.29
N SER A 16 -11.72 5.53 -19.02
CA SER A 16 -11.08 6.35 -17.98
C SER A 16 -9.60 6.64 -18.25
N ARG A 17 -8.88 5.66 -18.83
CA ARG A 17 -7.42 5.73 -19.03
C ARG A 17 -6.96 6.89 -19.94
N PRO A 18 -7.42 7.04 -21.19
CA PRO A 18 -7.00 8.17 -22.05
C PRO A 18 -7.30 9.54 -21.42
N ASN A 19 -8.41 9.65 -20.66
CA ASN A 19 -8.76 10.88 -19.95
C ASN A 19 -7.84 11.17 -18.77
N GLY A 20 -7.40 10.14 -18.03
CA GLY A 20 -6.42 10.31 -16.97
C GLY A 20 -5.03 10.72 -17.50
N TYR A 21 -4.61 10.23 -18.67
CA TYR A 21 -3.33 10.62 -19.27
C TYR A 21 -3.29 12.11 -19.62
N VAL A 22 -4.31 12.63 -20.31
CA VAL A 22 -4.35 14.06 -20.61
C VAL A 22 -4.44 14.90 -19.33
N THR A 23 -5.14 14.41 -18.31
CA THR A 23 -5.32 15.13 -17.04
C THR A 23 -4.01 15.21 -16.25
N LEU A 24 -3.27 14.10 -16.13
CA LEU A 24 -2.10 14.03 -15.26
C LEU A 24 -0.77 14.24 -15.98
N LEU A 25 -0.70 14.01 -17.29
CA LEU A 25 0.52 14.17 -18.10
C LEU A 25 0.40 15.31 -19.13
N GLY A 26 -0.80 15.83 -19.38
CA GLY A 26 -1.01 16.85 -20.41
C GLY A 26 -0.80 16.32 -21.84
N LYS A 27 -0.90 15.01 -22.04
CA LYS A 27 -0.64 14.33 -23.31
C LYS A 27 -1.75 13.34 -23.67
N THR A 28 -2.15 13.31 -24.93
CA THR A 28 -3.16 12.38 -25.44
C THR A 28 -2.54 11.04 -25.86
N THR A 29 -3.24 9.94 -25.58
CA THR A 29 -2.87 8.58 -26.04
C THR A 29 -3.80 8.06 -27.14
N GLU A 30 -4.89 8.79 -27.42
CA GLU A 30 -5.91 8.47 -28.41
C GLU A 30 -6.21 9.73 -29.24
N PRO A 31 -6.63 9.57 -30.51
CA PRO A 31 -6.99 10.69 -31.35
C PRO A 31 -8.26 11.41 -30.86
N VAL A 32 -8.28 12.73 -30.97
CA VAL A 32 -9.49 13.53 -30.69
C VAL A 32 -10.28 13.67 -31.98
N VAL A 33 -11.35 12.88 -32.11
CA VAL A 33 -12.24 12.89 -33.28
C VAL A 33 -13.16 14.10 -33.23
N ARG A 34 -13.02 15.00 -34.22
CA ARG A 34 -13.78 16.27 -34.29
C ARG A 34 -14.54 16.45 -35.61
N THR A 35 -14.69 15.37 -36.36
CA THR A 35 -15.34 15.37 -37.69
C THR A 35 -16.79 15.83 -37.63
N LEU A 36 -17.52 15.53 -36.54
CA LEU A 36 -18.88 16.03 -36.29
C LEU A 36 -18.94 17.57 -36.23
N MET A 37 -17.85 18.23 -35.82
CA MET A 37 -17.72 19.69 -35.80
C MET A 37 -17.15 20.25 -37.11
N LYS A 38 -16.99 19.43 -38.15
CA LYS A 38 -16.29 19.76 -39.41
C LYS A 38 -14.84 20.21 -39.20
N LEU A 39 -14.19 19.69 -38.15
CA LEU A 39 -12.78 19.96 -37.83
C LEU A 39 -11.92 18.72 -38.07
N LYS A 40 -10.63 18.93 -38.37
CA LYS A 40 -9.65 17.85 -38.52
C LYS A 40 -9.48 17.09 -37.20
N THR A 41 -9.30 15.77 -37.27
CA THR A 41 -8.86 14.96 -36.13
C THR A 41 -7.53 15.46 -35.59
N ILE A 42 -7.37 15.46 -34.26
CA ILE A 42 -6.06 15.68 -33.61
C ILE A 42 -5.46 14.31 -33.36
N GLU A 43 -4.25 14.09 -33.85
CA GLU A 43 -3.51 12.85 -33.63
C GLU A 43 -3.03 12.73 -32.18
N PRO A 44 -2.83 11.50 -31.67
CA PRO A 44 -2.33 11.29 -30.31
C PRO A 44 -0.89 11.81 -30.15
N ASP A 45 -0.60 12.42 -29.00
CA ASP A 45 0.76 12.86 -28.65
C ASP A 45 1.70 11.68 -28.37
N LEU A 46 1.15 10.60 -27.79
CA LEU A 46 1.90 9.43 -27.34
C LEU A 46 1.40 8.17 -28.03
N ASP A 47 2.32 7.45 -28.66
CA ASP A 47 2.10 6.08 -29.12
C ASP A 47 2.27 5.07 -27.97
N TYR A 48 1.81 3.83 -28.20
CA TYR A 48 1.86 2.75 -27.21
C TYR A 48 3.27 2.52 -26.65
N THR A 49 4.29 2.60 -27.50
CA THR A 49 5.68 2.43 -27.08
C THR A 49 6.10 3.51 -26.09
N LYS A 50 5.73 4.78 -26.35
CA LYS A 50 6.05 5.91 -25.48
C LYS A 50 5.30 5.89 -24.16
N PHE A 51 4.01 5.55 -24.14
CA PHE A 51 3.22 5.63 -22.89
C PHE A 51 3.17 4.34 -22.07
N CYS A 52 3.41 3.17 -22.68
CA CYS A 52 3.24 1.87 -22.03
C CYS A 52 4.54 1.06 -21.98
N SER A 53 5.27 0.95 -23.10
CA SER A 53 6.49 0.13 -23.15
C SER A 53 7.70 0.76 -22.47
N ASN A 54 7.70 2.09 -22.32
CA ASN A 54 8.76 2.85 -21.65
C ASN A 54 8.32 3.33 -20.25
N TYR A 55 9.31 3.63 -19.41
CA TYR A 55 9.08 4.31 -18.15
C TYR A 55 8.72 5.78 -18.38
N LEU A 56 7.81 6.31 -17.56
CA LEU A 56 7.26 7.68 -17.70
C LEU A 56 7.97 8.72 -16.84
N ASP A 57 9.06 8.36 -16.16
CA ASP A 57 9.78 9.25 -15.23
C ASP A 57 10.37 10.49 -15.91
N ASP A 58 10.60 10.44 -17.24
CA ASP A 58 11.07 11.57 -18.04
C ASP A 58 9.92 12.46 -18.54
N LYS A 59 8.67 12.08 -18.32
CA LYS A 59 7.49 12.83 -18.73
C LYS A 59 6.99 13.74 -17.63
N THR A 60 6.34 14.82 -18.03
CA THR A 60 5.59 15.65 -17.09
C THR A 60 4.49 14.82 -16.44
N TYR A 61 4.48 14.81 -15.11
CA TYR A 61 3.43 14.19 -14.32
C TYR A 61 3.06 15.15 -13.18
N ILE A 62 1.82 15.65 -13.21
CA ILE A 62 1.38 16.74 -12.34
C ILE A 62 1.73 16.53 -10.86
N PRO A 63 1.49 15.35 -10.25
CA PRO A 63 1.86 15.13 -8.86
C PRO A 63 3.35 15.37 -8.55
N VAL A 64 4.28 15.06 -9.47
CA VAL A 64 5.73 15.34 -9.26
C VAL A 64 6.00 16.83 -9.18
N ASN A 65 5.34 17.61 -10.03
CA ASN A 65 5.49 19.05 -10.05
C ASN A 65 5.02 19.65 -8.72
N TYR A 66 3.86 19.22 -8.22
CA TYR A 66 3.35 19.65 -6.91
C TYR A 66 4.26 19.20 -5.76
N ARG A 67 4.77 17.96 -5.79
CA ARG A 67 5.73 17.48 -4.79
C ARG A 67 7.00 18.33 -4.75
N SER A 68 7.54 18.64 -5.92
CA SER A 68 8.76 19.47 -6.06
C SER A 68 8.53 20.90 -5.59
N ALA A 69 7.29 21.39 -5.65
CA ALA A 69 6.87 22.67 -5.10
C ALA A 69 6.57 22.63 -3.58
N GLY A 70 6.83 21.50 -2.90
CA GLY A 70 6.69 21.37 -1.45
C GLY A 70 5.33 20.84 -0.97
N TYR A 71 4.42 20.49 -1.88
CA TYR A 71 3.15 19.88 -1.51
C TYR A 71 3.33 18.40 -1.13
N LYS A 72 2.50 17.93 -0.20
CA LYS A 72 2.35 16.50 0.06
C LYS A 72 1.43 15.87 -0.96
N THR A 73 1.89 14.80 -1.59
CA THR A 73 1.16 14.12 -2.65
C THR A 73 0.54 12.83 -2.15
N PHE A 74 -0.74 12.65 -2.44
CA PHE A 74 -1.51 11.44 -2.12
C PHE A 74 -2.16 10.90 -3.38
N HIS A 75 -2.13 9.58 -3.53
CA HIS A 75 -2.79 8.89 -4.62
C HIS A 75 -3.61 7.73 -4.09
N ALA A 76 -4.91 7.71 -4.42
CA ALA A 76 -5.81 6.60 -4.14
C ALA A 76 -6.38 6.04 -5.44
N GLU A 77 -6.24 4.74 -5.65
CA GLU A 77 -7.00 4.01 -6.69
C GLU A 77 -7.99 3.07 -6.05
N ASP A 78 -9.05 2.79 -6.78
CA ASP A 78 -10.13 1.86 -6.45
C ASP A 78 -10.05 0.54 -7.26
N TYR A 79 -9.05 0.38 -8.13
CA TYR A 79 -8.88 -0.80 -8.99
C TYR A 79 -7.46 -1.39 -8.96
N ILE A 80 -7.37 -2.70 -9.22
CA ILE A 80 -6.14 -3.51 -9.25
C ILE A 80 -5.18 -3.01 -10.34
N ALA A 81 -5.72 -2.74 -11.54
CA ALA A 81 -4.97 -2.10 -12.61
C ALA A 81 -5.16 -0.59 -12.52
N THR A 82 -4.11 0.16 -12.83
CA THR A 82 -4.12 1.60 -12.56
C THR A 82 -3.79 2.40 -13.80
N LEU A 83 -3.96 3.72 -13.75
CA LEU A 83 -3.74 4.56 -14.93
C LEU A 83 -2.37 4.32 -15.59
N LEU A 84 -1.32 4.33 -14.76
CA LEU A 84 0.08 4.19 -15.19
C LEU A 84 0.54 2.72 -15.18
N TYR A 85 0.07 1.93 -14.21
CA TYR A 85 0.38 0.50 -14.08
C TYR A 85 -0.82 -0.34 -14.53
N TYR A 86 -1.07 -0.30 -15.84
CA TYR A 86 -2.03 -1.17 -16.51
C TYR A 86 -1.30 -2.43 -17.02
N PRO A 87 -1.98 -3.58 -17.24
CA PRO A 87 -1.34 -4.77 -17.79
C PRO A 87 -0.40 -4.45 -18.97
N ASN A 88 0.83 -4.98 -18.90
CA ASN A 88 1.91 -4.80 -19.88
C ASN A 88 2.52 -3.40 -19.98
N CYS A 89 2.16 -2.45 -19.11
CA CYS A 89 2.75 -1.12 -19.07
C CYS A 89 3.74 -0.96 -17.92
N ARG A 90 4.87 -0.32 -18.19
CA ARG A 90 5.93 -0.10 -17.20
C ARG A 90 5.58 0.96 -16.16
N GLY A 91 4.74 1.93 -16.51
CA GLY A 91 4.37 3.03 -15.63
C GLY A 91 5.58 3.89 -15.24
N LEU A 92 5.73 4.17 -13.95
CA LEU A 92 6.88 4.92 -13.42
C LEU A 92 7.90 3.93 -12.84
N LYS A 93 9.18 4.22 -13.03
CA LYS A 93 10.28 3.44 -12.46
C LYS A 93 10.43 3.72 -10.97
N TYR A 94 10.24 4.96 -10.55
CA TYR A 94 10.40 5.38 -9.16
C TYR A 94 9.07 5.79 -8.53
N ASN A 95 8.86 5.42 -7.27
CA ASN A 95 7.73 5.95 -6.52
C ASN A 95 7.98 7.43 -6.19
N ILE A 96 7.19 8.27 -6.83
CA ILE A 96 7.30 9.72 -6.82
C ILE A 96 6.25 10.39 -5.94
N LEU A 97 5.41 9.62 -5.24
CA LEU A 97 4.35 10.13 -4.37
C LEU A 97 4.72 9.96 -2.89
N ASP A 98 4.25 10.86 -2.02
CA ASP A 98 4.54 10.79 -0.57
C ASP A 98 3.63 9.80 0.15
N HIS A 99 2.39 9.69 -0.31
CA HIS A 99 1.40 8.77 0.23
C HIS A 99 0.69 8.04 -0.90
N TYR A 100 0.47 6.75 -0.68
CA TYR A 100 -0.14 5.88 -1.66
C TYR A 100 -1.15 4.98 -0.98
N TYR A 101 -2.37 4.99 -1.49
CA TYR A 101 -3.42 4.07 -1.12
C TYR A 101 -3.55 3.07 -2.28
N ARG A 102 -2.79 1.96 -2.23
CA ARG A 102 -2.99 0.79 -3.10
C ARG A 102 -2.62 -0.55 -2.47
N ASP A 103 -3.35 -1.52 -3.00
CA ASP A 103 -3.34 -2.97 -2.87
C ASP A 103 -3.75 -3.52 -1.51
N GLU A 104 -5.06 -3.67 -1.37
CA GLU A 104 -5.67 -4.42 -0.27
C GLU A 104 -5.09 -5.84 -0.18
N ALA A 105 -4.68 -6.47 -1.30
CA ALA A 105 -4.02 -7.77 -1.26
C ALA A 105 -2.59 -7.69 -0.71
N LEU A 106 -1.84 -6.62 -1.01
CA LEU A 106 -0.53 -6.37 -0.37
C LEU A 106 -0.70 -6.10 1.13
N LYS A 107 -1.68 -5.26 1.51
CA LYS A 107 -1.96 -5.02 2.93
C LYS A 107 -2.36 -6.31 3.64
N GLN A 108 -3.24 -7.10 3.02
CA GLN A 108 -3.70 -8.38 3.57
C GLN A 108 -2.54 -9.37 3.70
N SER A 109 -1.68 -9.48 2.69
CA SER A 109 -0.48 -10.35 2.76
C SER A 109 0.53 -9.89 3.81
N LEU A 110 0.76 -8.58 3.95
CA LEU A 110 1.60 -8.03 5.01
C LEU A 110 1.02 -8.28 6.41
N GLY A 111 -0.31 -8.13 6.56
CA GLY A 111 -1.00 -8.44 7.81
C GLY A 111 -0.99 -9.92 8.15
N GLN A 112 -1.17 -10.78 7.13
CA GLN A 112 -1.18 -12.23 7.29
C GLN A 112 0.21 -12.72 7.70
N PHE A 113 1.25 -12.25 7.00
CA PHE A 113 2.64 -12.50 7.38
C PHE A 113 2.93 -12.05 8.81
N ALA A 114 2.51 -10.83 9.20
CA ALA A 114 2.72 -10.34 10.57
C ALA A 114 2.03 -11.21 11.64
N ALA A 115 0.80 -11.68 11.37
CA ALA A 115 0.05 -12.55 12.27
C ALA A 115 0.68 -13.95 12.39
N GLU A 116 1.14 -14.52 11.28
CA GLU A 116 1.86 -15.80 11.23
C GLU A 116 3.18 -15.75 12.00
N GLU A 117 3.94 -14.67 11.83
CA GLU A 117 5.19 -14.45 12.56
C GLU A 117 4.94 -14.27 14.08
N LEU A 118 3.85 -13.61 14.48
CA LEU A 118 3.46 -13.53 15.90
C LEU A 118 3.09 -14.90 16.46
N ALA A 119 2.33 -15.70 15.71
CA ALA A 119 2.00 -17.07 16.09
C ALA A 119 3.26 -17.96 16.20
N SER A 120 4.18 -17.82 15.25
CA SER A 120 5.49 -18.50 15.24
C SER A 120 6.34 -18.12 16.47
N LEU A 121 6.33 -16.84 16.87
CA LEU A 121 6.97 -16.41 18.11
C LEU A 121 6.41 -17.13 19.33
N LEU A 122 5.08 -17.25 19.47
CA LEU A 122 4.48 -17.99 20.58
C LEU A 122 4.78 -19.50 20.52
N TYR A 123 4.80 -20.06 19.32
CA TYR A 123 5.15 -21.48 19.08
C TYR A 123 6.59 -21.79 19.49
N THR A 124 7.55 -20.96 19.09
CA THR A 124 8.98 -21.13 19.44
C THR A 124 9.24 -20.97 20.94
N GLN A 125 8.36 -20.27 21.66
CA GLN A 125 8.41 -20.16 23.12
C GLN A 125 7.67 -21.29 23.85
N ASN A 126 7.07 -22.25 23.12
CA ASN A 126 6.28 -23.37 23.64
C ASN A 126 5.09 -22.95 24.52
N VAL A 127 4.44 -21.82 24.22
CA VAL A 127 3.29 -21.30 25.00
C VAL A 127 1.96 -21.35 24.22
N THR A 128 1.94 -21.92 23.02
CA THR A 128 0.73 -21.98 22.17
C THR A 128 -0.44 -22.74 22.80
N SER A 129 -0.19 -23.65 23.74
CA SER A 129 -1.25 -24.38 24.47
C SER A 129 -1.90 -23.55 25.57
N GLU A 130 -1.28 -22.44 26.00
CA GLU A 130 -1.80 -21.54 27.03
C GLU A 130 -2.45 -20.30 26.42
N CYS A 131 -2.10 -19.98 25.17
CA CYS A 131 -2.59 -18.81 24.46
C CYS A 131 -3.72 -19.13 23.48
N GLU A 132 -4.62 -18.17 23.31
CA GLU A 132 -5.62 -18.16 22.25
C GLU A 132 -5.00 -18.04 20.85
N GLU A 133 -5.69 -18.58 19.85
CA GLU A 133 -5.22 -18.62 18.46
C GLU A 133 -5.14 -17.22 17.84
N ILE A 134 -4.02 -16.92 17.17
CA ILE A 134 -3.81 -15.64 16.48
C ILE A 134 -4.44 -15.69 15.08
N LYS A 135 -5.52 -14.93 14.88
CA LYS A 135 -6.19 -14.74 13.58
C LYS A 135 -6.22 -13.27 13.19
N LEU A 136 -5.82 -12.95 11.97
CA LEU A 136 -5.89 -11.59 11.45
C LEU A 136 -7.35 -11.12 11.33
N GLN A 137 -7.70 -9.98 11.94
CA GLN A 137 -9.00 -9.33 11.79
C GLN A 137 -8.94 -8.11 10.87
N LYS A 138 -7.96 -7.22 11.10
CA LYS A 138 -7.82 -5.96 10.38
C LYS A 138 -6.34 -5.59 10.23
N VAL A 139 -6.00 -4.92 9.14
CA VAL A 139 -4.63 -4.46 8.87
C VAL A 139 -4.60 -3.04 8.30
N GLU A 140 -3.59 -2.27 8.72
CA GLU A 140 -3.20 -0.98 8.19
C GLU A 140 -1.69 -1.00 7.91
N ALA A 141 -1.26 -0.65 6.70
CA ALA A 141 0.14 -0.65 6.32
C ALA A 141 0.56 0.71 5.74
N LYS A 142 1.68 1.26 6.23
CA LYS A 142 2.29 2.49 5.74
C LYS A 142 3.68 2.19 5.19
N GLN A 143 3.94 2.52 3.93
CA GLN A 143 5.28 2.34 3.37
C GLN A 143 6.20 3.50 3.74
N TYR A 144 7.41 3.19 4.22
CA TYR A 144 8.50 4.15 4.35
C TYR A 144 9.39 4.14 3.11
N LEU A 145 9.75 5.33 2.64
CA LEU A 145 10.86 5.50 1.72
C LEU A 145 12.17 5.44 2.50
N SER A 146 13.01 4.46 2.22
CA SER A 146 14.41 4.50 2.64
C SER A 146 15.05 5.70 1.95
N ARG A 147 15.49 6.72 2.71
CA ARG A 147 16.21 7.87 2.16
C ARG A 147 17.38 7.31 1.34
N LYS A 148 17.49 7.71 0.06
CA LYS A 148 18.62 7.39 -0.81
C LYS A 148 19.93 7.56 -0.02
N ILE A 149 20.53 6.44 0.39
CA ILE A 149 21.97 6.38 0.60
C ILE A 149 22.53 6.24 -0.81
N ASN A 150 23.26 7.25 -1.26
CA ASN A 150 23.90 7.28 -2.57
C ASN A 150 24.66 5.95 -2.76
N ASN A 151 24.29 5.21 -3.81
CA ASN A 151 24.92 3.97 -4.31
C ASN A 151 24.40 2.59 -3.83
N LEU A 152 23.21 2.47 -3.22
CA LEU A 152 22.57 1.14 -3.08
C LEU A 152 21.19 1.10 -3.75
N CYS A 153 21.15 0.60 -4.99
CA CYS A 153 19.91 0.14 -5.63
C CYS A 153 19.49 -1.21 -5.03
N SER A 154 19.13 -1.24 -3.74
CA SER A 154 18.42 -2.40 -3.22
C SER A 154 16.92 -2.15 -3.42
N ASN A 155 16.22 -3.08 -4.10
CA ASN A 155 14.76 -3.07 -4.26
C ASN A 155 14.08 -3.42 -2.93
N THR A 156 14.46 -2.72 -1.87
CA THR A 156 14.07 -2.97 -0.50
C THR A 156 12.98 -1.97 -0.14
N ASN A 157 11.76 -2.46 0.09
CA ASN A 157 10.67 -1.64 0.60
C ASN A 157 10.52 -1.88 2.10
N PHE A 158 10.26 -0.82 2.86
CA PHE A 158 9.99 -0.92 4.30
C PHE A 158 8.54 -0.52 4.56
N PHE A 159 7.84 -1.28 5.38
CA PHE A 159 6.45 -1.06 5.73
C PHE A 159 6.30 -1.01 7.25
N GLU A 160 5.62 0.00 7.79
CA GLU A 160 5.04 -0.04 9.14
C GLU A 160 3.69 -0.73 9.04
N VAL A 161 3.56 -1.92 9.63
CA VAL A 161 2.31 -2.68 9.61
C VAL A 161 1.71 -2.63 11.00
N THR A 162 0.45 -2.23 11.07
CA THR A 162 -0.38 -2.27 12.28
C THR A 162 -1.53 -3.22 12.02
N PHE A 163 -1.68 -4.26 12.83
CA PHE A 163 -2.73 -5.27 12.64
C PHE A 163 -3.49 -5.53 13.94
N GLU A 164 -4.74 -5.94 13.80
CA GLU A 164 -5.63 -6.32 14.89
C GLU A 164 -5.95 -7.82 14.79
N VAL A 165 -5.84 -8.51 15.91
CA VAL A 165 -6.12 -9.94 16.05
C VAL A 165 -7.59 -10.12 16.43
N ALA A 166 -8.26 -11.10 15.81
CA ALA A 166 -9.65 -11.43 16.05
C ALA A 166 -9.86 -11.97 17.48
N ALA A 167 -11.11 -11.92 17.96
CA ALA A 167 -11.50 -12.66 19.14
C ALA A 167 -11.32 -14.19 18.92
N PRO A 168 -10.94 -14.97 19.95
CA PRO A 168 -10.83 -14.58 21.36
C PRO A 168 -9.51 -13.89 21.74
N ALA A 169 -8.42 -14.10 21.00
CA ALA A 169 -7.10 -13.58 21.35
C ALA A 169 -7.09 -12.06 21.52
N LYS A 170 -7.66 -11.32 20.56
CA LYS A 170 -7.70 -9.85 20.57
C LYS A 170 -6.33 -9.17 20.67
N GLY A 171 -6.23 -7.99 20.08
CA GLY A 171 -5.09 -7.11 20.32
C GLY A 171 -4.59 -6.41 19.09
N LYS A 172 -3.95 -5.26 19.31
CA LYS A 172 -3.44 -4.40 18.28
C LYS A 172 -1.93 -4.34 18.36
N PHE A 173 -1.27 -4.76 17.29
CA PHE A 173 0.18 -4.87 17.23
C PHE A 173 0.72 -4.01 16.09
N GLN A 174 1.96 -3.55 16.26
CA GLN A 174 2.71 -2.81 15.27
C GLN A 174 4.07 -3.46 15.06
N ILE A 175 4.48 -3.64 13.80
CA ILE A 175 5.77 -4.24 13.43
C ILE A 175 6.27 -3.66 12.08
N PRO A 176 7.56 -3.32 11.94
CA PRO A 176 8.13 -3.02 10.65
C PRO A 176 8.38 -4.29 9.84
N ILE A 177 8.02 -4.29 8.55
CA ILE A 177 8.27 -5.38 7.61
C ILE A 177 9.11 -4.86 6.44
N ARG A 178 10.16 -5.61 6.10
CA ARG A 178 11.03 -5.37 4.95
C ARG A 178 10.62 -6.31 3.81
N LYS A 179 10.55 -5.80 2.58
CA LYS A 179 10.31 -6.60 1.38
C LYS A 179 11.50 -6.50 0.45
N GLU A 180 12.15 -7.62 0.17
CA GLU A 180 13.33 -7.72 -0.71
C GLU A 180 13.13 -8.78 -1.78
N GLN A 181 13.26 -8.41 -3.05
CA GLN A 181 13.15 -9.36 -4.18
C GLN A 181 11.88 -10.23 -4.16
N GLY A 182 10.81 -9.77 -3.49
CA GLY A 182 9.55 -10.51 -3.34
C GLY A 182 9.40 -11.26 -2.01
N HIS A 183 10.46 -11.44 -1.24
CA HIS A 183 10.42 -12.01 0.11
C HIS A 183 10.03 -10.97 1.15
N LEU A 184 9.33 -11.40 2.21
CA LEU A 184 8.95 -10.56 3.36
C LEU A 184 9.78 -11.00 4.56
N ASP A 185 10.37 -10.03 5.26
CA ASP A 185 11.17 -10.24 6.45
C ASP A 185 10.75 -9.24 7.53
N LEU A 186 10.89 -9.61 8.80
CA LEU A 186 10.70 -8.67 9.90
C LEU A 186 11.83 -7.63 9.91
N GLY A 187 11.45 -6.35 9.95
CA GLY A 187 12.38 -5.22 10.04
C GLY A 187 12.89 -4.93 11.45
N GLY A 188 12.60 -5.80 12.41
CA GLY A 188 12.96 -5.67 13.82
C GLY A 188 12.61 -6.94 14.61
N ALA A 189 13.11 -7.04 15.85
CA ALA A 189 13.03 -8.28 16.63
C ALA A 189 11.72 -8.46 17.42
N LEU A 190 10.94 -7.40 17.64
CA LEU A 190 9.82 -7.43 18.59
C LEU A 190 8.58 -6.74 18.06
N PHE A 191 7.43 -7.40 18.22
CA PHE A 191 6.12 -6.81 18.02
C PHE A 191 5.84 -5.77 19.12
N LYS A 192 5.30 -4.62 18.74
CA LYS A 192 4.87 -3.60 19.69
C LYS A 192 3.38 -3.72 19.93
N ARG A 193 2.97 -4.03 21.16
CA ARG A 193 1.56 -3.98 21.59
C ARG A 193 1.12 -2.52 21.69
N MET A 194 0.04 -2.16 21.00
CA MET A 194 -0.45 -0.77 20.86
C MET A 194 -1.65 -0.45 21.75
N ASP A 195 -2.41 -1.47 22.16
CA ASP A 195 -3.52 -1.39 23.09
C ASP A 195 -3.14 -1.97 24.47
N ARG A 196 -3.95 -1.70 25.49
CA ARG A 196 -3.75 -2.28 26.83
C ARG A 196 -4.15 -3.76 26.82
N TYR A 197 -3.27 -4.63 27.31
CA TYR A 197 -3.53 -6.07 27.40
C TYR A 197 -4.14 -6.50 28.75
N GLY A 198 -4.00 -5.69 29.82
CA GLY A 198 -4.61 -5.97 31.12
C GLY A 198 -4.14 -7.30 31.71
N GLU A 199 -5.09 -8.06 32.25
CA GLU A 199 -4.87 -9.39 32.85
C GLU A 199 -4.91 -10.52 31.81
N ASN A 200 -5.06 -10.20 30.52
CA ASN A 200 -5.22 -11.21 29.47
C ASN A 200 -4.02 -12.14 29.35
N GLY A 201 -2.82 -11.71 29.74
CA GLY A 201 -1.59 -12.50 29.61
C GLY A 201 -1.12 -13.18 30.90
N ASP A 202 -1.91 -13.14 31.99
CA ASP A 202 -1.43 -13.49 33.34
C ASP A 202 -1.02 -14.95 33.54
N CYS A 203 -1.49 -15.86 32.67
CA CYS A 203 -1.04 -17.25 32.62
C CYS A 203 0.46 -17.36 32.27
N MET A 204 1.03 -16.36 31.59
CA MET A 204 2.43 -16.39 31.16
C MET A 204 3.38 -16.20 32.34
N ARG A 205 4.15 -17.25 32.64
CA ARG A 205 5.26 -17.20 33.62
C ARG A 205 6.36 -16.21 33.22
N ASN A 206 6.57 -16.04 31.90
CA ASN A 206 7.51 -15.06 31.38
C ASN A 206 6.79 -13.73 31.14
N HIS A 207 7.10 -12.71 31.94
CA HIS A 207 6.53 -11.38 31.81
C HIS A 207 6.74 -10.74 30.43
N LEU A 208 7.76 -11.16 29.67
CA LEU A 208 8.00 -10.68 28.31
C LEU A 208 6.97 -11.17 27.30
N LEU A 209 6.24 -12.26 27.60
CA LEU A 209 5.23 -12.85 26.72
C LEU A 209 3.79 -12.40 27.04
N GLN A 210 3.58 -11.81 28.22
CA GLN A 210 2.27 -11.29 28.65
C GLN A 210 1.61 -10.35 27.62
N PRO A 211 2.33 -9.46 26.92
CA PRO A 211 1.69 -8.58 25.93
C PRO A 211 1.23 -9.29 24.64
N TYR A 212 1.79 -10.47 24.36
CA TYR A 212 1.58 -11.21 23.11
C TYR A 212 0.53 -12.31 23.23
N CYS A 213 0.32 -12.81 24.44
CA CYS A 213 -0.59 -13.91 24.73
C CYS A 213 -1.89 -13.39 25.36
N THR A 214 -3.01 -13.97 24.93
CA THR A 214 -4.26 -13.94 25.69
C THR A 214 -4.53 -15.35 26.16
N CYS A 215 -4.69 -15.54 27.46
CA CYS A 215 -4.84 -16.84 28.09
C CYS A 215 -6.13 -17.51 27.64
N ASN A 216 -6.02 -18.78 27.27
CA ASN A 216 -7.19 -19.58 26.94
C ASN A 216 -7.95 -19.96 28.22
N ASN A 217 -9.26 -20.18 28.11
CA ASN A 217 -10.08 -20.54 29.27
C ASN A 217 -9.70 -21.90 29.90
N ASP A 218 -8.97 -22.76 29.18
CA ASP A 218 -8.47 -24.05 29.68
C ASP A 218 -7.20 -23.91 30.55
N SER A 219 -6.54 -22.75 30.51
CA SER A 219 -5.33 -22.47 31.31
C SER A 219 -5.64 -21.89 32.68
N THR A 220 -6.88 -22.04 33.17
CA THR A 220 -7.19 -21.82 34.59
C THR A 220 -6.25 -22.67 35.45
N PHE A 221 -5.31 -21.99 36.09
CA PHE A 221 -4.43 -22.52 37.12
C PHE A 221 -5.24 -23.35 38.13
N ARG A 222 -4.90 -24.64 38.20
CA ARG A 222 -4.82 -25.35 39.49
C ARG A 222 -3.48 -25.01 40.14
#